data_AF-A0A9D1X3H2-F1
#
_entry.id   AF-A0A9D1X3H2-F1
#
_cell.length_a   1.000
_cell.length_b   1.000
_cell.length_c   1.000
_cell.angle_alpha   90.00
_cell.angle_beta   90.00
_cell.angle_gamma   90.00
#
_symmetry.space_group_name_H-M   'P 1'
#
loop_
_entity.id
_entity.type
_entity.pdbx_description
1 polymer ?
#
loop_
_entity_poly.entity_id
_entity_poly.type
_entity_poly.pdbx_seq_one_letter_code
_entity_poly.pdbx_strand_id
1 'polypeptide(L)'
;MAEKKKTGKKYIVVFQDEENTVLKTAFVAEGDGAQPPEISAKKGETAHHEVVFAGWDTDFSRVEKNLVVKAIYKEIPKKYLVMYFHENDRLLGMESVSYGQAAKAEVFPEKEGDAEYEYPFLGWNRPLDHIEKDTNVKAVFGRKRRVFSVRFLHEDGNLLKEEQVEYGSPAHPPEAPVKAADAVYHYAFAGWSAQTERITENVDISAVFSYIYNEYTVAFYDGEELVQEKKYHYGDLLLYPERKKRGYELRWSRHPERVTESLTLHACWTFANPAGKRIAAGNGLFQIMNPSVKNGSVRCLLWREPEKIHISLPENVKLGDYYYRIECIGAFAFQECQRMEKLTLPDSLRVVEEKGLAGCLRLRDVHFGTQLRLLGADAFAGDIRLRTLTFSGTQLRQCHGRAFHRLSSAVKVRLPLACLDQYERLFGAGLTRGIVVIKR
;
A
#
# COMPACT_ATOMS: atom_id res chain seq x y z
N MET A 1 108.53 63.42 -51.96
CA MET A 1 108.37 63.31 -50.50
C MET A 1 108.02 61.88 -50.19
N ALA A 2 108.87 61.17 -49.44
CA ALA A 2 108.67 59.78 -49.06
C ALA A 2 108.04 59.73 -47.66
N GLU A 3 106.80 59.25 -47.54
CA GLU A 3 106.22 58.91 -46.24
C GLU A 3 106.83 57.59 -45.76
N LYS A 4 107.58 57.65 -44.65
CA LYS A 4 108.02 56.48 -43.89
C LYS A 4 106.79 55.77 -43.33
N LYS A 5 106.41 54.62 -43.90
CA LYS A 5 105.49 53.67 -43.26
C LYS A 5 106.09 53.22 -41.92
N LYS A 6 105.49 53.65 -40.81
CA LYS A 6 105.67 53.05 -39.48
C LYS A 6 105.26 51.59 -39.57
N THR A 7 106.23 50.69 -39.52
CA THR A 7 105.97 49.26 -39.28
C THR A 7 105.54 49.11 -37.82
N GLY A 8 104.23 49.02 -37.58
CA GLY A 8 103.69 48.68 -36.25
C GLY A 8 104.27 47.34 -35.78
N LYS A 9 104.53 47.22 -34.47
CA LYS A 9 105.01 45.97 -33.88
C LYS A 9 104.02 44.86 -34.20
N LYS A 10 104.53 43.75 -34.73
CA LYS A 10 103.77 42.53 -34.96
C LYS A 10 104.26 41.46 -33.98
N TYR A 11 103.31 40.75 -33.40
CA TYR A 11 103.57 39.61 -32.54
C TYR A 11 103.20 38.31 -33.25
N ILE A 12 103.93 37.26 -32.90
CA ILE A 12 103.70 35.92 -33.43
C ILE A 12 102.78 35.20 -32.46
N VAL A 13 101.65 34.71 -32.97
CA VAL A 13 100.74 33.81 -32.24
C VAL A 13 100.82 32.44 -32.89
N VAL A 14 101.28 31.46 -32.12
CA VAL A 14 101.40 30.08 -32.57
C VAL A 14 100.30 29.26 -31.90
N PHE A 15 99.36 28.78 -32.70
CA PHE A 15 98.35 27.82 -32.26
C PHE A 15 98.93 26.41 -32.34
N GLN A 16 98.90 25.69 -31.23
CA GLN A 16 99.43 24.33 -31.11
C GLN A 16 98.37 23.35 -30.64
N ASP A 17 98.54 22.07 -30.97
CA ASP A 17 97.83 20.98 -30.30
C ASP A 17 98.49 20.62 -28.95
N GLU A 18 97.96 19.61 -28.26
CA GLU A 18 98.47 19.13 -26.97
C GLU A 18 99.87 18.51 -27.04
N GLU A 19 100.31 18.06 -28.24
CA GLU A 19 101.63 17.49 -28.49
C GLU A 19 102.66 18.55 -28.90
N ASN A 20 102.26 19.83 -28.89
CA ASN A 20 103.04 20.99 -29.34
C ASN A 20 103.26 21.06 -30.85
N THR A 21 102.50 20.30 -31.65
CA THR A 21 102.50 20.42 -33.10
C THR A 21 101.86 21.75 -33.48
N VAL A 22 102.52 22.51 -34.36
CA VAL A 22 102.01 23.80 -34.82
C VAL A 22 100.84 23.58 -35.77
N LEU A 23 99.64 23.99 -35.36
CA LEU A 23 98.42 23.95 -36.16
C LEU A 23 98.32 25.15 -37.09
N LYS A 24 98.70 26.34 -36.60
CA LYS A 24 98.68 27.59 -37.35
C LYS A 24 99.60 28.62 -36.72
N THR A 25 100.31 29.37 -37.54
CA THR A 25 101.05 30.57 -37.11
C THR A 25 100.40 31.80 -37.70
N ALA A 26 100.11 32.79 -36.86
CA ALA A 26 99.53 34.07 -37.25
C ALA A 26 100.46 35.22 -36.86
N PHE A 27 100.57 36.22 -37.74
CA PHE A 27 101.28 37.48 -37.45
C PHE A 27 100.23 38.56 -37.22
N VAL A 28 100.10 39.01 -35.98
CA VAL A 28 99.03 39.91 -35.53
C VAL A 28 99.65 41.24 -35.12
N ALA A 29 99.02 42.36 -35.46
CA ALA A 29 99.46 43.67 -35.01
C ALA A 29 99.19 43.83 -33.51
N GLU A 30 100.03 44.60 -32.81
CA GLU A 30 99.85 44.92 -31.39
C GLU A 30 98.44 45.47 -31.09
N GLY A 31 97.72 44.81 -30.19
CA GLY A 31 96.35 45.17 -29.77
C GLY A 31 95.21 44.47 -30.53
N ASP A 32 95.49 43.84 -31.67
CA ASP A 32 94.49 43.07 -32.43
C ASP A 32 94.35 41.63 -31.88
N GLY A 33 93.23 40.97 -32.21
CA GLY A 33 92.98 39.57 -31.87
C GLY A 33 93.49 38.58 -32.93
N ALA A 34 93.89 37.39 -32.51
CA ALA A 34 94.28 36.32 -33.42
C ALA A 34 93.07 35.49 -33.89
N GLN A 35 93.07 35.07 -35.15
CA GLN A 35 92.05 34.15 -35.68
C GLN A 35 92.54 32.71 -35.58
N PRO A 36 91.88 31.84 -34.78
CA PRO A 36 92.29 30.46 -34.62
C PRO A 36 92.16 29.66 -35.94
N PRO A 37 92.82 28.50 -36.06
CA PRO A 37 92.49 27.54 -37.11
C PRO A 37 91.09 26.94 -36.90
N GLU A 38 90.47 26.47 -37.98
CA GLU A 38 89.32 25.57 -37.87
C GLU A 38 89.81 24.22 -37.35
N ILE A 39 89.22 23.76 -36.24
CA ILE A 39 89.53 22.46 -35.63
C ILE A 39 88.25 21.64 -35.62
N SER A 40 88.38 20.34 -35.90
CA SER A 40 87.28 19.39 -35.71
C SER A 40 86.81 19.42 -34.26
N ALA A 41 85.50 19.58 -34.04
CA ALA A 41 84.92 19.54 -32.70
C ALA A 41 85.20 18.21 -31.96
N LYS A 42 85.41 17.13 -32.73
CA LYS A 42 85.81 15.80 -32.23
C LYS A 42 87.20 15.47 -32.75
N LYS A 43 88.16 15.27 -31.85
CA LYS A 43 89.55 14.94 -32.17
C LYS A 43 89.75 13.42 -32.32
N GLY A 44 89.07 12.65 -31.49
CA GLY A 44 89.20 11.20 -31.43
C GLY A 44 88.20 10.59 -30.46
N GLU A 45 88.22 9.28 -30.34
CA GLU A 45 87.34 8.55 -29.44
C GLU A 45 88.03 7.33 -28.85
N THR A 46 87.63 6.97 -27.64
CA THR A 46 87.93 5.69 -27.02
C THR A 46 86.69 4.80 -27.07
N ALA A 47 86.74 3.61 -26.44
CA ALA A 47 85.58 2.73 -26.33
C ALA A 47 84.37 3.41 -25.66
N HIS A 48 84.61 4.35 -24.73
CA HIS A 48 83.58 4.88 -23.83
C HIS A 48 83.45 6.41 -23.81
N HIS A 49 84.47 7.14 -24.27
CA HIS A 49 84.51 8.61 -24.26
C HIS A 49 84.87 9.18 -25.63
N GLU A 50 84.42 10.40 -25.90
CA GLU A 50 84.85 11.21 -27.03
C GLU A 50 85.74 12.34 -26.54
N VAL A 51 86.82 12.59 -27.28
CA VAL A 51 87.73 13.69 -27.00
C VAL A 51 87.27 14.89 -27.84
N VAL A 52 86.67 15.87 -27.16
CA VAL A 52 86.10 17.07 -27.81
C VAL A 52 86.95 18.31 -27.53
N PHE A 53 87.01 19.21 -28.50
CA PHE A 53 87.68 20.49 -28.35
C PHE A 53 86.92 21.36 -27.33
N ALA A 54 87.56 21.69 -26.21
CA ALA A 54 86.99 22.45 -25.11
C ALA A 54 87.35 23.94 -25.16
N GLY A 55 88.25 24.34 -26.06
CA GLY A 55 88.69 25.72 -26.21
C GLY A 55 90.21 25.84 -26.25
N TRP A 56 90.70 27.04 -26.00
CA TRP A 56 92.11 27.37 -26.02
C TRP A 56 92.56 27.77 -24.61
N ASP A 57 93.81 27.44 -24.25
CA ASP A 57 94.36 27.69 -22.91
C ASP A 57 94.66 29.15 -22.58
N THR A 58 94.83 29.96 -23.62
CA THR A 58 95.31 31.33 -23.52
C THR A 58 94.36 32.24 -24.27
N ASP A 59 94.00 33.37 -23.65
CA ASP A 59 93.23 34.40 -24.36
C ASP A 59 94.10 35.06 -25.44
N PHE A 60 93.56 35.12 -26.65
CA PHE A 60 94.19 35.71 -27.84
C PHE A 60 93.29 36.76 -28.49
N SER A 61 92.25 37.20 -27.79
CA SER A 61 91.35 38.28 -28.24
C SER A 61 92.08 39.61 -28.39
N ARG A 62 93.18 39.83 -27.66
CA ARG A 62 94.05 41.01 -27.74
C ARG A 62 95.53 40.66 -27.51
N VAL A 63 96.34 40.81 -28.56
CA VAL A 63 97.74 40.34 -28.57
C VAL A 63 98.72 41.49 -28.31
N GLU A 64 99.42 41.45 -27.17
CA GLU A 64 100.42 42.48 -26.77
C GLU A 64 101.86 41.93 -26.67
N LYS A 65 102.03 40.62 -26.88
CA LYS A 65 103.31 39.92 -26.90
C LYS A 65 103.20 38.65 -27.76
N ASN A 66 104.32 38.00 -28.05
CA ASN A 66 104.28 36.68 -28.68
C ASN A 66 103.55 35.68 -27.76
N LEU A 67 102.63 34.90 -28.32
CA LEU A 67 101.81 33.93 -27.60
C LEU A 67 101.96 32.54 -28.22
N VAL A 68 101.94 31.53 -27.36
CA VAL A 68 101.71 30.14 -27.75
C VAL A 68 100.38 29.76 -27.15
N VAL A 69 99.41 29.44 -28.00
CA VAL A 69 98.03 29.14 -27.61
C VAL A 69 97.79 27.66 -27.88
N LYS A 70 97.48 26.88 -26.86
CA LYS A 70 97.30 25.43 -26.96
C LYS A 70 95.84 25.04 -26.93
N ALA A 71 95.47 24.10 -27.79
CA ALA A 71 94.14 23.51 -27.80
C ALA A 71 93.92 22.68 -26.52
N ILE A 72 92.82 22.95 -25.81
CA ILE A 72 92.36 22.15 -24.68
C ILE A 72 91.31 21.17 -25.21
N TYR A 73 91.49 19.90 -24.89
CA TYR A 73 90.51 18.86 -25.15
C TYR A 73 89.91 18.34 -23.85
N LYS A 74 88.65 17.90 -23.89
CA LYS A 74 87.95 17.28 -22.78
C LYS A 74 87.40 15.94 -23.20
N GLU A 75 87.57 14.94 -22.35
CA GLU A 75 86.86 13.67 -22.48
C GLU A 75 85.43 13.80 -21.96
N ILE A 76 84.46 13.49 -22.82
CA ILE A 76 83.05 13.40 -22.46
C ILE A 76 82.54 11.99 -22.74
N PRO A 77 81.65 11.41 -21.90
CA PRO A 77 81.10 10.08 -22.19
C PRO A 77 80.38 10.06 -23.53
N LYS A 78 80.58 9.01 -24.32
CA LYS A 78 79.82 8.76 -25.55
C LYS A 78 78.33 8.75 -25.22
N LYS A 79 77.50 9.24 -26.13
CA LYS A 79 76.05 9.14 -26.03
C LYS A 79 75.54 8.10 -26.98
N TYR A 80 74.62 7.27 -26.50
CA TYR A 80 73.95 6.25 -27.28
C TYR A 80 72.47 6.55 -27.38
N LEU A 81 71.89 6.17 -28.51
CA LEU A 81 70.46 6.34 -28.75
C LEU A 81 69.71 5.12 -28.19
N VAL A 82 68.77 5.38 -27.29
CA VAL A 82 67.82 4.37 -26.82
C VAL A 82 66.48 4.64 -27.49
N MET A 83 65.97 3.65 -28.23
CA MET A 83 64.68 3.74 -28.91
C MET A 83 63.67 2.80 -28.26
N TYR A 84 62.54 3.36 -27.87
CA TYR A 84 61.43 2.65 -27.24
C TYR A 84 60.37 2.31 -28.27
N PHE A 85 60.10 1.03 -28.44
CA PHE A 85 59.09 0.54 -29.35
C PHE A 85 57.92 -0.08 -28.59
N HIS A 86 56.73 0.11 -29.12
CA HIS A 86 55.57 -0.69 -28.74
C HIS A 86 55.74 -2.13 -29.27
N GLU A 87 54.97 -3.10 -28.75
CA GLU A 87 55.05 -4.50 -29.22
C GLU A 87 54.76 -4.67 -30.72
N ASN A 88 54.03 -3.73 -31.33
CA ASN A 88 53.68 -3.70 -32.76
C ASN A 88 54.69 -2.90 -33.62
N ASP A 89 55.91 -2.71 -33.13
CA ASP A 89 57.00 -2.00 -33.83
C ASP A 89 56.78 -0.50 -34.05
N ARG A 90 55.74 0.09 -33.47
CA ARG A 90 55.57 1.55 -33.44
C ARG A 90 56.60 2.18 -32.51
N LEU A 91 57.38 3.15 -33.00
CA LEU A 91 58.25 3.97 -32.14
C LEU A 91 57.41 4.82 -31.18
N LEU A 92 57.67 4.69 -29.88
CA LEU A 92 57.01 5.42 -28.80
C LEU A 92 57.79 6.67 -28.39
N GLY A 93 59.11 6.59 -28.48
CA GLY A 93 60.00 7.69 -28.14
C GLY A 93 61.45 7.27 -28.25
N MET A 94 62.34 8.22 -28.04
CA MET A 94 63.77 8.00 -28.01
C MET A 94 64.42 8.92 -26.99
N GLU A 95 65.55 8.49 -26.45
CA GLU A 95 66.38 9.32 -25.59
C GLU A 95 67.87 9.10 -25.88
N SER A 96 68.68 10.10 -25.55
CA SER A 96 70.13 10.04 -25.69
C SER A 96 70.78 9.88 -24.31
N VAL A 97 71.44 8.75 -24.09
CA VAL A 97 71.97 8.33 -22.78
C VAL A 97 73.49 8.27 -22.83
N SER A 98 74.16 8.87 -21.85
CA SER A 98 75.62 8.76 -21.72
C SER A 98 76.04 7.33 -21.37
N TYR A 99 77.20 6.91 -21.88
CA TYR A 99 77.76 5.58 -21.64
C TYR A 99 77.71 5.18 -20.16
N GLY A 100 77.17 3.99 -19.90
CA GLY A 100 77.06 3.38 -18.60
C GLY A 100 76.01 3.98 -17.65
N GLN A 101 75.22 4.96 -18.12
CA GLN A 101 74.09 5.49 -17.35
C GLN A 101 72.81 4.70 -17.61
N ALA A 102 71.87 4.81 -16.67
CA ALA A 102 70.52 4.27 -16.83
C ALA A 102 69.68 5.14 -17.76
N ALA A 103 68.92 4.48 -18.62
CA ALA A 103 67.89 5.08 -19.43
C ALA A 103 66.65 5.39 -18.56
N LYS A 104 66.07 6.58 -18.71
CA LYS A 104 64.93 7.02 -17.87
C LYS A 104 63.62 6.41 -18.31
N ALA A 105 63.44 6.23 -19.63
CA ALA A 105 62.23 5.67 -20.21
C ALA A 105 60.95 6.38 -19.75
N GLU A 106 60.90 7.70 -19.90
CA GLU A 106 59.71 8.54 -19.63
C GLU A 106 58.62 8.37 -20.71
N VAL A 107 58.42 7.14 -21.18
CA VAL A 107 57.36 6.76 -22.10
C VAL A 107 56.54 5.64 -21.46
N PHE A 108 55.23 5.83 -21.43
CA PHE A 108 54.27 4.93 -20.78
C PHE A 108 53.47 4.21 -21.85
N PRO A 109 53.93 3.05 -22.32
CA PRO A 109 53.21 2.29 -23.33
C PRO A 109 51.88 1.79 -22.79
N GLU A 110 50.81 2.06 -23.54
CA GLU A 110 49.47 1.55 -23.28
C GLU A 110 49.05 0.61 -24.39
N LYS A 111 48.29 -0.41 -24.02
CA LYS A 111 47.67 -1.37 -24.93
C LYS A 111 46.19 -1.45 -24.61
N GLU A 112 45.36 -1.20 -25.62
CA GLU A 112 43.91 -1.30 -25.47
C GLU A 112 43.53 -2.71 -25.02
N GLY A 113 42.75 -2.78 -23.95
CA GLY A 113 42.13 -4.03 -23.50
C GLY A 113 41.01 -4.45 -24.46
N ASP A 114 40.61 -5.70 -24.33
CA ASP A 114 39.42 -6.22 -25.00
C ASP A 114 38.27 -6.42 -23.99
N ALA A 115 37.23 -7.13 -24.40
CA ALA A 115 36.09 -7.41 -23.52
C ALA A 115 36.50 -8.21 -22.27
N GLU A 116 37.48 -9.10 -22.39
CA GLU A 116 37.86 -10.08 -21.36
C GLU A 116 39.17 -9.72 -20.64
N TYR A 117 40.13 -9.10 -21.31
CA TYR A 117 41.47 -8.84 -20.79
C TYR A 117 41.86 -7.37 -20.82
N GLU A 118 42.61 -6.98 -19.80
CA GLU A 118 43.47 -5.81 -19.80
C GLU A 118 44.94 -6.24 -19.95
N TYR A 119 45.74 -5.36 -20.55
CA TYR A 119 47.13 -5.64 -20.88
C TYR A 119 48.08 -4.69 -20.13
N PRO A 120 48.38 -4.95 -18.85
CA PRO A 120 49.26 -4.09 -18.07
C PRO A 120 50.69 -4.12 -18.59
N PHE A 121 51.34 -2.96 -18.62
CA PHE A 121 52.76 -2.87 -18.95
C PHE A 121 53.61 -3.50 -17.85
N LEU A 122 54.36 -4.55 -18.19
CA LEU A 122 55.25 -5.25 -17.25
C LEU A 122 56.67 -4.68 -17.24
N GLY A 123 57.02 -3.91 -18.26
CA GLY A 123 58.36 -3.36 -18.44
C GLY A 123 58.89 -3.56 -19.86
N TRP A 124 60.16 -3.23 -20.03
CA TRP A 124 60.86 -3.37 -21.30
C TRP A 124 61.47 -4.77 -21.42
N ASN A 125 61.57 -5.27 -22.66
CA ASN A 125 62.13 -6.60 -22.93
C ASN A 125 63.64 -6.74 -22.67
N ARG A 126 64.33 -5.65 -22.33
CA ARG A 126 65.76 -5.58 -22.05
C ARG A 126 66.02 -4.65 -20.87
N PRO A 127 67.11 -4.88 -20.12
CA PRO A 127 67.52 -3.98 -19.05
C PRO A 127 67.87 -2.59 -19.59
N LEU A 128 67.58 -1.57 -18.79
CA LEU A 128 67.77 -0.15 -19.09
C LEU A 128 68.63 0.55 -18.04
N ASP A 129 69.19 -0.18 -17.09
CA ASP A 129 70.00 0.31 -15.98
C ASP A 129 71.45 0.67 -16.39
N HIS A 130 71.95 0.10 -17.50
CA HIS A 130 73.31 0.36 -17.99
C HIS A 130 73.40 0.36 -19.53
N ILE A 131 73.49 1.54 -20.15
CA ILE A 131 73.55 1.68 -21.62
C ILE A 131 74.98 1.79 -22.15
N GLU A 132 75.41 0.79 -22.92
CA GLU A 132 76.77 0.73 -23.52
C GLU A 132 76.79 0.95 -25.03
N LYS A 133 75.64 0.83 -25.70
CA LYS A 133 75.47 0.97 -27.15
C LYS A 133 74.06 1.39 -27.51
N ASP A 134 73.85 1.76 -28.77
CA ASP A 134 72.50 2.01 -29.30
C ASP A 134 71.59 0.81 -29.03
N THR A 135 70.47 1.08 -28.37
CA THR A 135 69.63 0.04 -27.79
C THR A 135 68.18 0.24 -28.17
N ASN A 136 67.62 -0.77 -28.82
CA ASN A 136 66.18 -0.84 -29.11
C ASN A 136 65.53 -1.75 -28.09
N VAL A 137 64.49 -1.24 -27.43
CA VAL A 137 63.67 -2.00 -26.49
C VAL A 137 62.23 -2.03 -26.95
N LYS A 138 61.53 -3.12 -26.64
CA LYS A 138 60.10 -3.28 -26.91
C LYS A 138 59.34 -3.40 -25.60
N ALA A 139 58.17 -2.77 -25.54
CA ALA A 139 57.26 -2.90 -24.41
C ALA A 139 56.78 -4.36 -24.28
N VAL A 140 56.73 -4.88 -23.05
CA VAL A 140 56.18 -6.20 -22.72
C VAL A 140 54.90 -5.99 -21.93
N PHE A 141 53.81 -6.57 -22.41
CA PHE A 141 52.51 -6.51 -21.75
C PHE A 141 52.14 -7.87 -21.16
N GLY A 142 51.62 -7.84 -19.94
CA GLY A 142 50.99 -8.99 -19.31
C GLY A 142 49.57 -9.16 -19.81
N ARG A 143 48.93 -10.28 -19.46
CA ARG A 143 47.51 -10.51 -19.70
C ARG A 143 46.84 -10.69 -18.34
N LYS A 144 45.88 -9.81 -18.03
CA LYS A 144 45.11 -9.86 -16.79
C LYS A 144 43.64 -9.83 -17.13
N ARG A 145 42.86 -10.76 -16.58
CA ARG A 145 41.42 -10.84 -16.84
C ARG A 145 40.72 -9.67 -16.14
N ARG A 146 39.79 -9.02 -16.84
CA ARG A 146 39.03 -7.88 -16.30
C ARG A 146 38.14 -8.33 -15.16
N VAL A 147 37.96 -7.46 -14.18
CA VAL A 147 37.05 -7.65 -13.04
C VAL A 147 35.92 -6.65 -13.12
N PHE A 148 34.72 -7.08 -12.74
CA PHE A 148 33.51 -6.26 -12.75
C PHE A 148 32.86 -6.24 -11.37
N SER A 149 32.32 -5.08 -11.01
CA SER A 149 31.52 -4.89 -9.81
C SER A 149 30.08 -5.35 -10.07
N VAL A 150 29.60 -6.25 -9.21
CA VAL A 150 28.20 -6.67 -9.15
C VAL A 150 27.62 -6.23 -7.83
N ARG A 151 26.57 -5.42 -7.89
CA ARG A 151 25.87 -4.92 -6.70
C ARG A 151 24.48 -5.54 -6.62
N PHE A 152 24.24 -6.29 -5.55
CA PHE A 152 22.92 -6.79 -5.21
C PHE A 152 22.18 -5.75 -4.39
N LEU A 153 21.05 -5.29 -4.92
CA LEU A 153 20.21 -4.26 -4.31
C LEU A 153 18.90 -4.87 -3.83
N HIS A 154 18.37 -4.32 -2.74
CA HIS A 154 16.98 -4.52 -2.37
C HIS A 154 16.06 -3.74 -3.32
N GLU A 155 14.75 -4.07 -3.35
CA GLU A 155 13.77 -3.42 -4.27
C GLU A 155 13.68 -1.89 -4.06
N ASP A 156 13.98 -1.41 -2.85
CA ASP A 156 14.04 0.02 -2.50
C ASP A 156 15.35 0.72 -2.89
N GLY A 157 16.29 -0.01 -3.50
CA GLY A 157 17.61 0.49 -3.92
C GLY A 157 18.70 0.37 -2.85
N ASN A 158 18.41 -0.15 -1.66
CA ASN A 158 19.42 -0.36 -0.63
C ASN A 158 20.44 -1.43 -1.04
N LEU A 159 21.73 -1.16 -0.84
CA LEU A 159 22.79 -2.13 -1.14
C LEU A 159 22.76 -3.30 -0.13
N LEU A 160 22.55 -4.52 -0.63
CA LEU A 160 22.58 -5.74 0.16
C LEU A 160 23.97 -6.38 0.18
N LYS A 161 24.63 -6.42 -0.98
CA LYS A 161 25.96 -7.02 -1.16
C LYS A 161 26.65 -6.42 -2.38
N GLU A 162 27.97 -6.28 -2.33
CA GLU A 162 28.82 -6.01 -3.49
C GLU A 162 29.87 -7.11 -3.64
N GLU A 163 30.13 -7.55 -4.87
CA GLU A 163 31.11 -8.58 -5.22
C GLU A 163 31.88 -8.17 -6.48
N GLN A 164 33.19 -8.45 -6.50
CA GLN A 164 34.04 -8.29 -7.68
C GLN A 164 34.26 -9.66 -8.32
N VAL A 165 33.92 -9.82 -9.58
CA VAL A 165 34.06 -11.09 -10.32
C VAL A 165 34.83 -10.90 -11.62
N GLU A 166 35.62 -11.90 -12.00
CA GLU A 166 36.33 -11.88 -13.27
C GLU A 166 35.37 -12.02 -14.47
N TYR A 167 35.73 -11.48 -15.64
CA TYR A 167 34.93 -11.54 -16.87
C TYR A 167 34.41 -12.95 -17.15
N GLY A 168 33.10 -13.11 -17.27
CA GLY A 168 32.41 -14.35 -17.57
C GLY A 168 32.23 -15.30 -16.38
N SER A 169 32.73 -14.98 -15.18
CA SER A 169 32.45 -15.73 -13.96
C SER A 169 31.05 -15.42 -13.42
N PRO A 170 30.46 -16.34 -12.63
CA PRO A 170 29.21 -16.07 -11.95
C PRO A 170 29.43 -15.15 -10.74
N ALA A 171 28.40 -14.38 -10.39
CA ALA A 171 28.27 -13.69 -9.12
C ALA A 171 27.35 -14.48 -8.17
N HIS A 172 27.61 -14.37 -6.87
CA HIS A 172 26.90 -15.13 -5.87
C HIS A 172 25.88 -14.24 -5.16
N PRO A 173 24.57 -14.45 -5.36
CA PRO A 173 23.58 -13.66 -4.65
C PRO A 173 23.67 -13.86 -3.13
N PRO A 174 23.34 -12.84 -2.32
CA PRO A 174 23.18 -13.00 -0.88
C PRO A 174 21.95 -13.86 -0.56
N GLU A 175 21.72 -14.12 0.72
CA GLU A 175 20.47 -14.71 1.19
C GLU A 175 19.26 -13.90 0.69
N ALA A 176 18.17 -14.60 0.35
CA ALA A 176 16.97 -13.97 -0.18
C ALA A 176 16.47 -12.90 0.81
N PRO A 177 16.39 -11.62 0.39
CA PRO A 177 15.93 -10.57 1.28
C PRO A 177 14.46 -10.75 1.63
N VAL A 178 14.09 -10.29 2.82
CA VAL A 178 12.71 -10.32 3.31
C VAL A 178 12.14 -8.90 3.28
N LYS A 179 10.90 -8.79 2.81
CA LYS A 179 10.12 -7.56 2.83
C LYS A 179 8.98 -7.72 3.82
N ALA A 180 8.90 -6.83 4.80
CA ALA A 180 7.84 -6.86 5.81
C ALA A 180 6.47 -6.73 5.14
N ALA A 181 5.52 -7.59 5.54
CA ALA A 181 4.14 -7.45 5.13
C ALA A 181 3.56 -6.12 5.63
N ASP A 182 2.69 -5.51 4.85
CA ASP A 182 1.89 -4.36 5.26
C ASP A 182 0.43 -4.77 5.45
N ALA A 183 -0.48 -3.80 5.57
CA ALA A 183 -1.90 -4.09 5.75
C ALA A 183 -2.52 -4.75 4.50
N VAL A 184 -2.01 -4.49 3.30
CA VAL A 184 -2.60 -4.91 2.03
C VAL A 184 -1.98 -6.21 1.54
N TYR A 185 -0.64 -6.28 1.57
CA TYR A 185 0.12 -7.36 0.96
C TYR A 185 1.08 -8.02 1.94
N HIS A 186 1.31 -9.31 1.72
CA HIS A 186 2.55 -9.96 2.07
C HIS A 186 3.37 -10.19 0.80
N TYR A 187 4.69 -10.18 0.97
CA TYR A 187 5.65 -10.15 -0.12
C TYR A 187 6.45 -11.45 -0.15
N ALA A 188 6.52 -12.08 -1.31
CA ALA A 188 7.33 -13.27 -1.53
C ALA A 188 8.48 -12.92 -2.47
N PHE A 189 9.71 -13.28 -2.08
CA PHE A 189 10.89 -13.11 -2.95
C PHE A 189 10.75 -13.96 -4.21
N ALA A 190 10.65 -13.30 -5.36
CA ALA A 190 10.44 -13.94 -6.66
C ALA A 190 11.77 -14.25 -7.38
N GLY A 191 12.87 -13.64 -6.94
CA GLY A 191 14.19 -13.81 -7.54
C GLY A 191 14.91 -12.47 -7.73
N TRP A 192 15.96 -12.51 -8.52
CA TRP A 192 16.80 -11.37 -8.85
C TRP A 192 16.48 -10.83 -10.25
N SER A 193 16.64 -9.53 -10.46
CA SER A 193 16.26 -8.84 -11.70
C SER A 193 17.11 -9.20 -12.93
N ALA A 194 18.25 -9.86 -12.72
CA ALA A 194 19.18 -10.25 -13.77
C ALA A 194 19.84 -11.59 -13.43
N GLN A 195 20.31 -12.26 -14.48
CA GLN A 195 21.09 -13.49 -14.40
C GLN A 195 22.45 -13.24 -13.74
N THR A 196 22.92 -14.21 -12.96
CA THR A 196 24.19 -14.10 -12.22
C THR A 196 25.23 -15.12 -12.67
N GLU A 197 24.94 -15.92 -13.70
CA GLU A 197 25.80 -17.03 -14.13
C GLU A 197 27.03 -16.56 -14.93
N ARG A 198 26.93 -15.42 -15.62
CA ARG A 198 27.98 -14.92 -16.50
C ARG A 198 28.02 -13.38 -16.53
N ILE A 199 28.91 -12.80 -15.73
CA ILE A 199 29.06 -11.34 -15.60
C ILE A 199 30.10 -10.83 -16.59
N THR A 200 29.75 -9.87 -17.45
CA THR A 200 30.67 -9.34 -18.48
C THR A 200 30.84 -7.82 -18.44
N GLU A 201 30.09 -7.17 -17.56
CA GLU A 201 30.14 -5.73 -17.29
C GLU A 201 29.71 -5.46 -15.84
N ASN A 202 29.89 -4.23 -15.38
CA ASN A 202 29.36 -3.83 -14.07
C ASN A 202 27.84 -3.86 -14.10
N VAL A 203 27.20 -4.48 -13.10
CA VAL A 203 25.76 -4.66 -13.10
C VAL A 203 25.16 -4.51 -11.71
N ASP A 204 24.03 -3.82 -11.66
CA ASP A 204 23.16 -3.75 -10.49
C ASP A 204 22.03 -4.76 -10.64
N ILE A 205 21.89 -5.65 -9.67
CA ILE A 205 20.92 -6.74 -9.66
C ILE A 205 19.99 -6.53 -8.46
N SER A 206 18.74 -6.17 -8.74
CA SER A 206 17.76 -5.85 -7.71
C SER A 206 16.90 -7.05 -7.34
N ALA A 207 16.53 -7.16 -6.07
CA ALA A 207 15.55 -8.14 -5.60
C ALA A 207 14.17 -7.84 -6.19
N VAL A 208 13.46 -8.87 -6.65
CA VAL A 208 12.10 -8.78 -7.19
C VAL A 208 11.14 -9.49 -6.25
N PHE A 209 10.03 -8.84 -5.90
CA PHE A 209 9.01 -9.40 -5.02
C PHE A 209 7.67 -9.59 -5.75
N SER A 210 6.96 -10.66 -5.39
CA SER A 210 5.55 -10.87 -5.73
C SER A 210 4.65 -10.27 -4.64
N TYR A 211 3.53 -9.68 -5.07
CA TYR A 211 2.56 -8.99 -4.21
C TYR A 211 1.34 -9.89 -4.03
N ILE A 212 1.10 -10.35 -2.80
CA ILE A 212 0.01 -11.29 -2.51
C ILE A 212 -0.89 -10.64 -1.47
N TYR A 213 -2.18 -10.49 -1.78
CA TYR A 213 -3.12 -9.87 -0.85
C TYR A 213 -3.17 -10.65 0.47
N ASN A 214 -3.18 -9.92 1.58
CA ASN A 214 -3.41 -10.53 2.88
C ASN A 214 -4.82 -11.12 2.94
N GLU A 215 -4.91 -12.33 3.48
CA GLU A 215 -6.19 -12.98 3.78
C GLU A 215 -6.61 -12.67 5.22
N TYR A 216 -7.88 -12.33 5.40
CA TYR A 216 -8.51 -12.12 6.69
C TYR A 216 -9.70 -13.05 6.85
N THR A 217 -9.87 -13.60 8.04
CA THR A 217 -11.00 -14.45 8.37
C THR A 217 -12.11 -13.61 8.98
N VAL A 218 -13.30 -13.68 8.40
CA VAL A 218 -14.51 -13.06 8.97
C VAL A 218 -15.49 -14.14 9.38
N ALA A 219 -15.87 -14.12 10.66
CA ALA A 219 -16.80 -15.05 11.27
C ALA A 219 -18.07 -14.34 11.75
N PHE A 220 -19.23 -14.91 11.42
CA PHE A 220 -20.55 -14.41 11.77
C PHE A 220 -21.22 -15.37 12.77
N TYR A 221 -21.70 -14.85 13.90
CA TYR A 221 -22.33 -15.62 14.97
C TYR A 221 -23.77 -15.17 15.25
N ASP A 222 -24.67 -16.10 15.57
CA ASP A 222 -26.01 -15.82 16.12
C ASP A 222 -26.13 -16.49 17.50
N GLY A 223 -25.98 -15.71 18.57
CA GLY A 223 -25.72 -16.26 19.89
C GLY A 223 -24.37 -16.96 19.93
N GLU A 224 -24.36 -18.26 20.28
CA GLU A 224 -23.16 -19.11 20.31
C GLU A 224 -22.96 -19.91 19.01
N GLU A 225 -23.94 -19.89 18.09
CA GLU A 225 -23.87 -20.62 16.83
C GLU A 225 -23.01 -19.87 15.80
N LEU A 226 -22.00 -20.54 15.23
CA LEU A 226 -21.26 -20.04 14.08
C LEU A 226 -22.15 -20.16 12.83
N VAL A 227 -22.59 -19.03 12.29
CA VAL A 227 -23.47 -18.95 11.12
C VAL A 227 -22.67 -19.12 9.83
N GLN A 228 -21.53 -18.43 9.72
CA GLN A 228 -20.68 -18.46 8.54
C GLN A 228 -19.26 -18.03 8.92
N GLU A 229 -18.28 -18.71 8.35
CA GLU A 229 -16.89 -18.27 8.37
C GLU A 229 -16.35 -18.28 6.93
N LYS A 230 -15.66 -17.22 6.54
CA LYS A 230 -15.06 -17.10 5.21
C LYS A 230 -13.78 -16.27 5.24
N LYS A 231 -12.84 -16.64 4.37
CA LYS A 231 -11.63 -15.87 4.09
C LYS A 231 -11.89 -14.85 2.98
N TYR A 232 -11.35 -13.66 3.17
CA TYR A 232 -11.43 -12.52 2.26
C TYR A 232 -10.05 -11.92 2.05
N HIS A 233 -9.79 -11.34 0.89
CA HIS A 233 -8.60 -10.53 0.68
C HIS A 233 -8.80 -9.13 1.28
N TYR A 234 -7.68 -8.45 1.59
CA TYR A 234 -7.72 -7.05 1.99
C TYR A 234 -8.53 -6.20 0.98
N GLY A 235 -9.49 -5.44 1.48
CA GLY A 235 -10.32 -4.53 0.70
C GLY A 235 -11.54 -5.18 0.05
N ASP A 236 -11.71 -6.51 0.13
CA ASP A 236 -12.89 -7.18 -0.42
C ASP A 236 -14.19 -6.63 0.23
N LEU A 237 -15.25 -6.56 -0.57
CA LEU A 237 -16.58 -6.19 -0.08
C LEU A 237 -17.09 -7.28 0.85
N LEU A 238 -17.49 -6.89 2.07
CA LEU A 238 -18.00 -7.82 3.05
C LEU A 238 -19.48 -8.12 2.79
N LEU A 239 -19.79 -9.39 2.51
CA LEU A 239 -21.16 -9.87 2.34
C LEU A 239 -21.69 -10.41 3.66
N TYR A 240 -22.78 -9.82 4.13
CA TYR A 240 -23.45 -10.21 5.36
C TYR A 240 -24.42 -11.37 5.10
N PRO A 241 -24.39 -12.44 5.91
CA PRO A 241 -25.36 -13.50 5.78
C PRO A 241 -26.76 -12.97 6.16
N GLU A 242 -27.74 -13.27 5.32
CA GLU A 242 -29.14 -12.97 5.61
C GLU A 242 -29.69 -13.97 6.62
N ARG A 243 -30.23 -13.47 7.73
CA ARG A 243 -31.00 -14.28 8.67
C ARG A 243 -32.34 -13.64 8.95
N LYS A 244 -33.33 -14.48 9.22
CA LYS A 244 -34.68 -14.05 9.61
C LYS A 244 -35.01 -14.69 10.95
N LYS A 245 -35.29 -13.86 11.94
CA LYS A 245 -35.88 -14.26 13.21
C LYS A 245 -37.23 -13.57 13.32
N ARG A 246 -38.25 -14.36 13.57
CA ARG A 246 -39.62 -13.90 13.45
C ARG A 246 -39.94 -12.78 14.44
N GLY A 247 -40.50 -11.66 13.94
CA GLY A 247 -40.80 -10.48 14.77
C GLY A 247 -39.58 -9.64 15.17
N TYR A 248 -38.39 -9.98 14.66
CA TYR A 248 -37.16 -9.23 14.91
C TYR A 248 -36.52 -8.77 13.60
N GLU A 249 -35.90 -7.60 13.64
CA GLU A 249 -34.99 -7.09 12.62
C GLU A 249 -33.55 -7.43 13.02
N LEU A 250 -32.80 -7.98 12.06
CA LEU A 250 -31.39 -8.28 12.20
C LEU A 250 -30.55 -7.02 11.96
N ARG A 251 -29.58 -6.77 12.84
CA ARG A 251 -28.41 -5.96 12.56
C ARG A 251 -27.17 -6.70 13.05
N TRP A 252 -26.04 -6.58 12.36
CA TRP A 252 -24.78 -7.14 12.85
C TRP A 252 -24.11 -6.16 13.83
N SER A 253 -23.31 -6.67 14.76
CA SER A 253 -22.66 -5.89 15.84
C SER A 253 -21.81 -4.73 15.32
N ARG A 254 -21.19 -4.91 14.16
CA ARG A 254 -20.54 -3.86 13.35
C ARG A 254 -20.95 -4.04 11.89
N HIS A 255 -20.86 -2.97 11.11
CA HIS A 255 -21.21 -2.98 9.68
C HIS A 255 -20.09 -2.41 8.76
N PRO A 256 -18.84 -2.93 8.80
CA PRO A 256 -17.82 -2.52 7.84
C PRO A 256 -18.14 -2.93 6.40
N GLU A 257 -18.04 -2.00 5.45
CA GLU A 257 -18.29 -2.30 4.04
C GLU A 257 -17.19 -3.18 3.41
N ARG A 258 -15.96 -3.07 3.90
CA ARG A 258 -14.78 -3.77 3.38
C ARG A 258 -14.01 -4.46 4.48
N VAL A 259 -13.35 -5.57 4.13
CA VAL A 259 -12.51 -6.33 5.05
C VAL A 259 -11.11 -5.73 5.07
N THR A 260 -10.66 -5.26 6.24
CA THR A 260 -9.30 -4.74 6.44
C THR A 260 -8.55 -5.45 7.57
N GLU A 261 -9.27 -6.28 8.33
CA GLU A 261 -8.78 -7.05 9.46
C GLU A 261 -9.65 -8.30 9.64
N SER A 262 -9.20 -9.27 10.43
CA SER A 262 -10.04 -10.40 10.83
C SER A 262 -11.14 -9.90 11.77
N LEU A 263 -12.38 -10.34 11.55
CA LEU A 263 -13.55 -9.82 12.23
C LEU A 263 -14.42 -10.94 12.79
N THR A 264 -14.94 -10.71 13.99
CA THR A 264 -16.01 -11.52 14.58
C THR A 264 -17.24 -10.64 14.75
N LEU A 265 -18.31 -10.97 14.02
CA LEU A 265 -19.54 -10.20 13.97
C LEU A 265 -20.69 -11.01 14.56
N HIS A 266 -21.47 -10.38 15.45
CA HIS A 266 -22.58 -11.04 16.14
C HIS A 266 -23.93 -10.47 15.71
N ALA A 267 -24.91 -11.35 15.51
CA ALA A 267 -26.28 -10.99 15.20
C ALA A 267 -26.92 -10.27 16.40
N CYS A 268 -27.42 -9.07 16.15
CA CYS A 268 -28.18 -8.26 17.09
C CYS A 268 -29.63 -8.20 16.61
N TRP A 269 -30.53 -8.82 17.37
CA TRP A 269 -31.95 -8.89 17.05
C TRP A 269 -32.74 -7.82 17.80
N THR A 270 -33.42 -6.95 17.06
CA THR A 270 -34.29 -5.90 17.64
C THR A 270 -35.75 -6.21 17.34
N PHE A 271 -36.63 -6.12 18.34
CA PHE A 271 -38.05 -6.42 18.12
C PHE A 271 -38.68 -5.35 17.24
N ALA A 272 -39.19 -5.73 16.07
CA ALA A 272 -39.81 -4.81 15.13
C ALA A 272 -41.19 -4.41 15.65
N ASN A 273 -41.30 -3.27 16.34
CA ASN A 273 -42.53 -2.83 17.02
C ASN A 273 -43.72 -2.69 16.04
N PRO A 274 -44.65 -3.67 15.98
CA PRO A 274 -45.81 -3.65 15.10
C PRO A 274 -47.04 -2.99 15.76
N ALA A 275 -46.89 -2.32 16.90
CA ALA A 275 -48.00 -1.60 17.54
C ALA A 275 -48.66 -0.63 16.56
N GLY A 276 -49.98 -0.61 16.54
CA GLY A 276 -50.78 0.22 15.63
C GLY A 276 -50.97 -0.37 14.23
N LYS A 277 -50.20 -1.39 13.82
CA LYS A 277 -50.35 -2.04 12.51
C LYS A 277 -51.71 -2.74 12.39
N ARG A 278 -52.37 -2.57 11.24
CA ARG A 278 -53.64 -3.22 10.90
C ARG A 278 -53.40 -4.45 10.04
N ILE A 279 -53.99 -5.59 10.41
CA ILE A 279 -53.78 -6.88 9.77
C ILE A 279 -55.12 -7.59 9.65
N ALA A 280 -55.47 -8.01 8.43
CA ALA A 280 -56.61 -8.89 8.20
C ALA A 280 -56.22 -10.35 8.53
N ALA A 281 -57.07 -11.05 9.29
CA ALA A 281 -56.86 -12.45 9.64
C ALA A 281 -58.19 -13.17 9.87
N GLY A 282 -58.38 -14.31 9.20
CA GLY A 282 -59.66 -15.02 9.22
C GLY A 282 -60.81 -14.10 8.80
N ASN A 283 -61.83 -14.00 9.66
CA ASN A 283 -63.03 -13.20 9.40
C ASN A 283 -62.91 -11.73 9.83
N GLY A 284 -61.76 -11.30 10.37
CA GLY A 284 -61.64 -9.98 10.99
C GLY A 284 -60.48 -9.13 10.49
N LEU A 285 -60.60 -7.83 10.70
CA LEU A 285 -59.51 -6.85 10.61
C LEU A 285 -59.10 -6.45 12.03
N PHE A 286 -57.82 -6.55 12.34
CA PHE A 286 -57.30 -6.31 13.69
C PHE A 286 -56.22 -5.24 13.70
N GLN A 287 -56.16 -4.45 14.77
CA GLN A 287 -55.05 -3.54 15.05
C GLN A 287 -54.27 -4.04 16.27
N ILE A 288 -52.95 -4.16 16.14
CA ILE A 288 -52.08 -4.60 17.25
C ILE A 288 -51.99 -3.48 18.28
N MET A 289 -52.34 -3.78 19.53
CA MET A 289 -52.29 -2.84 20.65
C MET A 289 -51.01 -3.04 21.46
N ASN A 290 -50.78 -4.28 21.91
CA ASN A 290 -49.57 -4.65 22.65
C ASN A 290 -48.83 -5.75 21.88
N PRO A 291 -47.66 -5.47 21.30
CA PRO A 291 -46.90 -6.45 20.55
C PRO A 291 -45.97 -7.25 21.48
N SER A 292 -46.58 -8.08 22.33
CA SER A 292 -45.86 -8.94 23.26
C SER A 292 -46.07 -10.40 22.87
N VAL A 293 -45.01 -11.21 22.94
CA VAL A 293 -45.10 -12.67 22.72
C VAL A 293 -45.91 -13.35 23.85
N LYS A 294 -45.83 -12.82 25.08
CA LYS A 294 -46.53 -13.38 26.25
C LYS A 294 -47.90 -12.77 26.48
N ASN A 295 -48.02 -11.45 26.30
CA ASN A 295 -49.23 -10.67 26.63
C ASN A 295 -49.77 -9.89 25.43
N GLY A 296 -49.64 -10.47 24.22
CA GLY A 296 -50.03 -9.81 22.98
C GLY A 296 -51.53 -9.53 22.93
N SER A 297 -51.91 -8.31 22.55
CA SER A 297 -53.32 -7.94 22.42
C SER A 297 -53.63 -7.14 21.17
N VAL A 298 -54.87 -7.29 20.70
CA VAL A 298 -55.40 -6.64 19.50
C VAL A 298 -56.77 -6.01 19.75
N ARG A 299 -57.07 -5.00 18.92
CA ARG A 299 -58.40 -4.41 18.72
C ARG A 299 -59.02 -4.99 17.45
N CYS A 300 -60.22 -5.55 17.54
CA CYS A 300 -61.02 -5.97 16.39
C CYS A 300 -61.70 -4.73 15.78
N LEU A 301 -61.31 -4.37 14.56
CA LEU A 301 -61.85 -3.21 13.82
C LEU A 301 -63.02 -3.59 12.92
N LEU A 302 -63.05 -4.84 12.45
CA LEU A 302 -64.09 -5.37 11.59
C LEU A 302 -64.18 -6.88 11.80
N TRP A 303 -65.40 -7.43 11.74
CA TRP A 303 -65.69 -8.86 11.71
C TRP A 303 -66.78 -9.13 10.68
N ARG A 304 -66.52 -10.07 9.78
CA ARG A 304 -67.34 -10.37 8.60
C ARG A 304 -67.72 -11.85 8.57
N GLU A 305 -68.92 -12.15 9.04
CA GLU A 305 -69.60 -13.44 8.81
C GLU A 305 -71.07 -13.17 8.45
N PRO A 306 -71.35 -12.61 7.26
CA PRO A 306 -72.67 -12.08 6.91
C PRO A 306 -73.77 -13.13 6.94
N GLU A 307 -73.43 -14.41 6.71
CA GLU A 307 -74.38 -15.52 6.67
C GLU A 307 -74.66 -16.16 8.04
N LYS A 308 -73.84 -15.90 9.07
CA LYS A 308 -73.98 -16.57 10.37
C LYS A 308 -75.03 -15.91 11.24
N ILE A 309 -75.90 -16.77 11.80
CA ILE A 309 -76.92 -16.40 12.79
C ILE A 309 -76.30 -16.31 14.19
N HIS A 310 -75.29 -17.15 14.47
CA HIS A 310 -74.59 -17.20 15.75
C HIS A 310 -73.09 -17.00 15.52
N ILE A 311 -72.54 -15.93 16.11
CA ILE A 311 -71.12 -15.61 16.04
C ILE A 311 -70.53 -15.75 17.43
N SER A 312 -69.39 -16.43 17.52
CA SER A 312 -68.57 -16.51 18.72
C SER A 312 -67.16 -16.07 18.37
N LEU A 313 -66.69 -14.98 18.99
CA LEU A 313 -65.32 -14.53 18.78
C LEU A 313 -64.35 -15.46 19.52
N PRO A 314 -63.21 -15.81 18.90
CA PRO A 314 -62.19 -16.61 19.57
C PRO A 314 -61.45 -15.78 20.63
N GLU A 315 -60.89 -16.46 21.64
CA GLU A 315 -60.02 -15.81 22.64
C GLU A 315 -58.78 -15.18 22.01
N ASN A 316 -58.23 -15.85 21.00
CA ASN A 316 -57.00 -15.42 20.34
C ASN A 316 -57.16 -15.47 18.82
N VAL A 317 -56.52 -14.52 18.14
CA VAL A 317 -56.36 -14.53 16.69
C VAL A 317 -54.90 -14.73 16.32
N LYS A 318 -54.66 -15.57 15.30
CA LYS A 318 -53.33 -15.80 14.76
C LYS A 318 -52.98 -14.70 13.75
N LEU A 319 -52.00 -13.85 14.07
CA LEU A 319 -51.45 -12.84 13.15
C LEU A 319 -50.02 -13.23 12.79
N GLY A 320 -49.85 -13.74 11.57
CA GLY A 320 -48.66 -14.50 11.18
C GLY A 320 -48.58 -15.81 11.95
N ASP A 321 -47.45 -16.05 12.60
CA ASP A 321 -47.13 -17.10 13.57
C ASP A 321 -47.52 -16.88 15.05
N TYR A 322 -47.95 -15.67 15.43
CA TYR A 322 -48.22 -15.27 16.82
C TYR A 322 -49.71 -15.26 17.10
N TYR A 323 -50.08 -15.50 18.36
CA TYR A 323 -51.46 -15.43 18.84
C TYR A 323 -51.65 -14.19 19.71
N TYR A 324 -52.66 -13.39 19.38
CA TYR A 324 -53.01 -12.17 20.12
C TYR A 324 -54.40 -12.31 20.72
N ARG A 325 -54.54 -11.90 21.99
CA ARG A 325 -55.83 -11.86 22.67
C ARG A 325 -56.70 -10.73 22.12
N ILE A 326 -57.99 -11.02 21.90
CA ILE A 326 -58.93 -9.98 21.48
C ILE A 326 -59.41 -9.22 22.71
N GLU A 327 -58.69 -8.14 23.06
CA GLU A 327 -58.99 -7.36 24.26
C GLU A 327 -59.90 -6.16 23.99
N CYS A 328 -60.08 -5.76 22.73
CA CYS A 328 -60.86 -4.58 22.38
C CYS A 328 -61.73 -4.80 21.12
N ILE A 329 -62.98 -4.34 21.17
CA ILE A 329 -63.86 -4.17 20.00
C ILE A 329 -63.91 -2.69 19.63
N GLY A 330 -63.48 -2.38 18.41
CA GLY A 330 -63.50 -1.04 17.85
C GLY A 330 -64.87 -0.65 17.28
N ALA A 331 -65.04 0.63 16.96
CA ALA A 331 -66.30 1.18 16.44
C ALA A 331 -66.81 0.43 15.20
N PHE A 332 -68.10 0.09 15.20
CA PHE A 332 -68.81 -0.59 14.12
C PHE A 332 -68.24 -1.94 13.70
N ALA A 333 -67.47 -2.61 14.57
CA ALA A 333 -66.76 -3.84 14.20
C ALA A 333 -67.67 -4.93 13.61
N PHE A 334 -68.95 -4.99 14.00
CA PHE A 334 -69.90 -6.02 13.55
C PHE A 334 -70.97 -5.51 12.58
N GLN A 335 -70.85 -4.30 12.05
CA GLN A 335 -71.89 -3.68 11.22
C GLN A 335 -72.20 -4.50 9.95
N GLU A 336 -71.27 -5.31 9.43
CA GLU A 336 -71.49 -6.14 8.26
C GLU A 336 -72.14 -7.51 8.55
N CYS A 337 -72.34 -7.87 9.84
CA CYS A 337 -72.93 -9.14 10.26
C CYS A 337 -74.48 -9.10 10.24
N GLN A 338 -75.05 -8.90 9.05
CA GLN A 338 -76.48 -8.57 8.86
C GLN A 338 -77.47 -9.67 9.25
N ARG A 339 -77.03 -10.93 9.34
CA ARG A 339 -77.87 -12.07 9.78
C ARG A 339 -77.68 -12.48 11.23
N MET A 340 -76.70 -11.89 11.94
CA MET A 340 -76.35 -12.28 13.30
C MET A 340 -77.51 -11.98 14.26
N GLU A 341 -77.98 -13.02 14.95
CA GLU A 341 -78.97 -12.90 16.03
C GLU A 341 -78.34 -13.12 17.41
N LYS A 342 -77.22 -13.85 17.51
CA LYS A 342 -76.50 -14.09 18.77
C LYS A 342 -75.01 -13.82 18.62
N LEU A 343 -74.45 -13.06 19.55
CA LEU A 343 -73.02 -12.79 19.65
C LEU A 343 -72.49 -13.29 21.01
N THR A 344 -71.42 -14.08 20.97
CA THR A 344 -70.64 -14.47 22.14
C THR A 344 -69.26 -13.83 22.05
N LEU A 345 -68.91 -13.03 23.05
CA LEU A 345 -67.63 -12.33 23.14
C LEU A 345 -66.69 -13.09 24.10
N PRO A 346 -65.37 -13.08 23.83
CA PRO A 346 -64.40 -13.87 24.58
C PRO A 346 -64.17 -13.33 25.99
N ASP A 347 -63.67 -14.19 26.88
CA ASP A 347 -63.28 -13.83 28.24
C ASP A 347 -62.12 -12.83 28.27
N SER A 348 -61.23 -12.86 27.28
CA SER A 348 -60.14 -11.88 27.13
C SER A 348 -60.60 -10.45 26.81
N LEU A 349 -61.86 -10.25 26.40
CA LEU A 349 -62.36 -8.94 26.03
C LEU A 349 -62.42 -8.00 27.24
N ARG A 350 -61.75 -6.83 27.13
CA ARG A 350 -61.72 -5.80 28.18
C ARG A 350 -62.51 -4.55 27.82
N VAL A 351 -62.55 -4.18 26.55
CA VAL A 351 -63.11 -2.89 26.11
C VAL A 351 -64.02 -3.07 24.91
N VAL A 352 -65.24 -2.53 25.00
CA VAL A 352 -66.05 -2.21 23.82
C VAL A 352 -66.04 -0.71 23.65
N GLU A 353 -65.48 -0.23 22.54
CA GLU A 353 -65.36 1.21 22.26
C GLU A 353 -66.71 1.85 21.88
N GLU A 354 -66.70 3.17 21.66
CA GLU A 354 -67.87 3.88 21.14
C GLU A 354 -68.41 3.17 19.90
N LYS A 355 -69.72 2.89 19.90
CA LYS A 355 -70.43 2.21 18.79
C LYS A 355 -69.85 0.84 18.41
N GLY A 356 -69.14 0.16 19.31
CA GLY A 356 -68.43 -1.09 18.98
C GLY A 356 -69.33 -2.22 18.45
N LEU A 357 -70.56 -2.31 18.95
CA LEU A 357 -71.56 -3.30 18.51
C LEU A 357 -72.74 -2.65 17.74
N ALA A 358 -72.63 -1.36 17.40
CA ALA A 358 -73.72 -0.62 16.78
C ALA A 358 -74.03 -1.09 15.35
N GLY A 359 -75.31 -1.03 14.99
CA GLY A 359 -75.79 -1.29 13.63
C GLY A 359 -76.04 -2.77 13.31
N CYS A 360 -76.10 -3.64 14.30
CA CYS A 360 -76.40 -5.06 14.13
C CYS A 360 -77.93 -5.28 14.08
N LEU A 361 -78.53 -5.06 12.91
CA LEU A 361 -80.00 -4.96 12.73
C LEU A 361 -80.81 -6.20 13.16
N ARG A 362 -80.18 -7.38 13.25
CA ARG A 362 -80.81 -8.64 13.67
C ARG A 362 -80.38 -9.16 15.03
N LEU A 363 -79.41 -8.51 15.68
CA LEU A 363 -78.84 -8.98 16.94
C LEU A 363 -79.91 -8.96 18.03
N ARG A 364 -80.13 -10.12 18.66
CA ARG A 364 -81.10 -10.32 19.75
C ARG A 364 -80.40 -10.56 21.08
N ASP A 365 -79.33 -11.35 21.07
CA ASP A 365 -78.67 -11.80 22.29
C ASP A 365 -77.16 -11.56 22.24
N VAL A 366 -76.61 -10.84 23.22
CA VAL A 366 -75.16 -10.66 23.40
C VAL A 366 -74.73 -11.28 24.71
N HIS A 367 -73.66 -12.06 24.66
CA HIS A 367 -73.02 -12.67 25.82
C HIS A 367 -71.61 -12.11 25.96
N PHE A 368 -71.38 -11.36 27.04
CA PHE A 368 -70.06 -10.86 27.39
C PHE A 368 -69.29 -11.88 28.22
N GLY A 369 -67.99 -12.00 27.92
CA GLY A 369 -67.04 -12.73 28.72
C GLY A 369 -66.79 -12.10 30.09
N THR A 370 -65.86 -12.68 30.84
CA THR A 370 -65.67 -12.39 32.27
C THR A 370 -64.79 -11.17 32.58
N GLN A 371 -63.94 -10.72 31.64
CA GLN A 371 -62.96 -9.65 31.89
C GLN A 371 -63.35 -8.26 31.37
N LEU A 372 -64.58 -8.06 30.91
CA LEU A 372 -65.02 -6.76 30.40
C LEU A 372 -64.90 -5.68 31.47
N ARG A 373 -64.22 -4.57 31.14
CA ARG A 373 -63.94 -3.44 32.04
C ARG A 373 -64.64 -2.15 31.65
N LEU A 374 -64.81 -1.92 30.34
CA LEU A 374 -65.34 -0.68 29.79
C LEU A 374 -66.37 -0.92 28.69
N LEU A 375 -67.49 -0.21 28.77
CA LEU A 375 -68.49 -0.05 27.70
C LEU A 375 -68.54 1.42 27.23
N GLY A 376 -68.29 1.64 25.94
CA GLY A 376 -68.29 2.95 25.31
C GLY A 376 -69.68 3.55 25.07
N ALA A 377 -69.70 4.80 24.61
CA ALA A 377 -70.93 5.50 24.24
C ALA A 377 -71.64 4.81 23.07
N ASP A 378 -72.99 4.78 23.09
CA ASP A 378 -73.82 4.30 21.99
C ASP A 378 -73.41 2.90 21.49
N ALA A 379 -72.89 2.05 22.40
CA ALA A 379 -72.26 0.78 22.08
C ALA A 379 -73.17 -0.17 21.27
N PHE A 380 -74.49 -0.07 21.48
CA PHE A 380 -75.53 -0.87 20.83
C PHE A 380 -76.49 -0.03 19.98
N ALA A 381 -76.07 1.17 19.55
CA ALA A 381 -76.96 2.05 18.80
C ALA A 381 -77.38 1.43 17.47
N GLY A 382 -78.68 1.45 17.18
CA GLY A 382 -79.23 0.84 15.96
C GLY A 382 -79.50 -0.67 16.05
N ASP A 383 -79.26 -1.30 17.21
CA ASP A 383 -79.58 -2.71 17.46
C ASP A 383 -81.07 -2.88 17.81
N ILE A 384 -81.93 -2.56 16.85
CA ILE A 384 -83.40 -2.46 17.04
C ILE A 384 -84.08 -3.78 17.45
N ARG A 385 -83.41 -4.92 17.31
CA ARG A 385 -83.94 -6.25 17.66
C ARG A 385 -83.34 -6.83 18.93
N LEU A 386 -82.48 -6.08 19.62
CA LEU A 386 -81.82 -6.55 20.83
C LEU A 386 -82.87 -6.87 21.91
N ARG A 387 -82.71 -8.03 22.55
CA ARG A 387 -83.62 -8.54 23.59
C ARG A 387 -82.89 -8.86 24.87
N THR A 388 -81.68 -9.41 24.79
CA THR A 388 -80.94 -9.86 25.97
C THR A 388 -79.48 -9.43 25.91
N LEU A 389 -79.01 -8.83 27.00
CA LEU A 389 -77.59 -8.63 27.27
C LEU A 389 -77.22 -9.47 28.48
N THR A 390 -76.22 -10.34 28.36
CA THR A 390 -75.76 -11.19 29.45
C THR A 390 -74.32 -10.84 29.79
N PHE A 391 -74.10 -10.38 31.02
CA PHE A 391 -72.76 -10.17 31.56
C PHE A 391 -72.40 -11.34 32.47
N SER A 392 -71.24 -11.96 32.23
CA SER A 392 -70.79 -13.12 33.02
C SER A 392 -69.68 -12.77 34.01
N GLY A 393 -69.08 -11.59 33.87
CA GLY A 393 -67.95 -11.13 34.67
C GLY A 393 -68.32 -10.20 35.81
N THR A 394 -67.34 -9.94 36.68
CA THR A 394 -67.39 -8.97 37.79
C THR A 394 -66.44 -7.79 37.59
N GLN A 395 -65.81 -7.69 36.40
CA GLN A 395 -64.70 -6.78 36.14
C GLN A 395 -65.12 -5.43 35.54
N LEU A 396 -66.41 -5.18 35.29
CA LEU A 396 -66.84 -3.90 34.72
C LEU A 396 -66.55 -2.79 35.73
N ARG A 397 -65.88 -1.73 35.28
CA ARG A 397 -65.53 -0.57 36.10
C ARG A 397 -66.08 0.72 35.52
N GLN A 398 -66.31 0.77 34.22
CA GLN A 398 -66.75 1.97 33.52
C GLN A 398 -67.83 1.61 32.50
N CYS A 399 -68.92 2.37 32.51
CA CYS A 399 -69.96 2.30 31.50
C CYS A 399 -70.34 3.73 31.14
N HIS A 400 -70.28 4.08 29.86
CA HIS A 400 -70.67 5.41 29.43
C HIS A 400 -72.18 5.62 29.64
N GLY A 401 -72.62 6.79 30.08
CA GLY A 401 -74.04 7.09 30.33
C GLY A 401 -74.96 6.99 29.09
N ARG A 402 -74.38 6.82 27.89
CA ARG A 402 -75.10 6.58 26.63
C ARG A 402 -74.91 5.17 26.07
N ALA A 403 -74.27 4.25 26.81
CA ALA A 403 -73.97 2.91 26.29
C ALA A 403 -75.23 2.17 25.82
N PHE A 404 -76.35 2.37 26.51
CA PHE A 404 -77.67 1.76 26.20
C PHE A 404 -78.66 2.74 25.56
N HIS A 405 -78.17 3.89 25.08
CA HIS A 405 -79.03 4.89 24.45
C HIS A 405 -79.67 4.32 23.17
N ARG A 406 -80.96 4.61 22.96
CA ARG A 406 -81.79 4.09 21.85
C ARG A 406 -82.03 2.57 21.86
N LEU A 407 -81.71 1.88 22.95
CA LEU A 407 -82.21 0.52 23.14
C LEU A 407 -83.70 0.52 23.45
N SER A 408 -84.39 -0.54 23.02
CA SER A 408 -85.78 -0.76 23.38
C SER A 408 -85.90 -0.98 24.90
N SER A 409 -86.95 -0.43 25.49
CA SER A 409 -87.28 -0.69 26.90
C SER A 409 -87.55 -2.17 27.19
N ALA A 410 -87.80 -3.00 26.17
CA ALA A 410 -88.00 -4.45 26.35
C ALA A 410 -86.70 -5.26 26.55
N VAL A 411 -85.52 -4.63 26.44
CA VAL A 411 -84.24 -5.33 26.61
C VAL A 411 -84.09 -5.80 28.06
N LYS A 412 -83.67 -7.05 28.22
CA LYS A 412 -83.36 -7.69 29.50
C LYS A 412 -81.86 -7.72 29.71
N VAL A 413 -81.37 -7.12 30.79
CA VAL A 413 -79.95 -7.16 31.16
C VAL A 413 -79.76 -8.18 32.29
N ARG A 414 -79.07 -9.27 32.00
CA ARG A 414 -78.78 -10.35 32.96
C ARG A 414 -77.42 -10.14 33.58
N LEU A 415 -77.40 -10.07 34.91
CA LEU A 415 -76.22 -9.77 35.71
C LEU A 415 -75.93 -10.89 36.72
N PRO A 416 -74.64 -11.17 37.03
CA PRO A 416 -74.29 -12.05 38.13
C PRO A 416 -74.69 -11.43 39.46
N LEU A 417 -75.27 -12.23 40.35
CA LEU A 417 -75.68 -11.79 41.71
C LEU A 417 -74.57 -11.05 42.46
N ALA A 418 -73.32 -11.50 42.34
CA ALA A 418 -72.18 -10.96 43.07
C ALA A 418 -71.82 -9.50 42.73
N CYS A 419 -72.24 -8.98 41.57
CA CYS A 419 -71.90 -7.62 41.11
C CYS A 419 -73.12 -6.78 40.71
N LEU A 420 -74.32 -7.18 41.13
CA LEU A 420 -75.58 -6.53 40.77
C LEU A 420 -75.58 -5.03 41.11
N ASP A 421 -75.38 -4.68 42.39
CA ASP A 421 -75.42 -3.29 42.85
C ASP A 421 -74.36 -2.41 42.16
N GLN A 422 -73.17 -2.98 41.92
CA GLN A 422 -72.09 -2.29 41.22
C GLN A 422 -72.50 -1.95 39.78
N TYR A 423 -73.08 -2.92 39.07
CA TYR A 423 -73.45 -2.76 37.67
C TYR A 423 -74.68 -1.86 37.52
N GLU A 424 -75.67 -1.97 38.41
CA GLU A 424 -76.82 -1.07 38.45
C GLU A 424 -76.39 0.39 38.66
N ARG A 425 -75.41 0.65 39.54
CA ARG A 425 -74.82 2.00 39.70
C ARG A 425 -74.09 2.47 38.44
N LEU A 426 -73.27 1.61 37.83
CA LEU A 426 -72.54 1.95 36.61
C LEU A 426 -73.47 2.20 35.43
N PHE A 427 -74.59 1.49 35.35
CA PHE A 427 -75.58 1.64 34.28
C PHE A 427 -76.55 2.79 34.53
N GLY A 428 -76.67 3.25 35.78
CA GLY A 428 -77.67 4.18 36.31
C GLY A 428 -78.32 5.14 35.30
N ALA A 429 -77.58 6.14 34.80
CA ALA A 429 -78.12 7.16 33.90
C ALA A 429 -78.39 6.69 32.46
N GLY A 430 -77.85 5.53 32.06
CA GLY A 430 -77.96 4.99 30.71
C GLY A 430 -79.10 4.01 30.51
N LEU A 431 -79.65 3.42 31.57
CA LEU A 431 -80.82 2.54 31.46
C LEU A 431 -82.07 3.40 31.23
N THR A 432 -82.60 3.38 30.02
CA THR A 432 -83.90 4.01 29.71
C THR A 432 -85.02 3.35 30.51
N ARG A 433 -86.05 4.11 30.91
CA ARG A 433 -87.23 3.59 31.61
C ARG A 433 -87.75 2.32 30.92
N GLY A 434 -87.67 1.19 31.61
CA GLY A 434 -88.22 -0.10 31.20
C GLY A 434 -87.21 -1.22 30.97
N ILE A 435 -85.90 -0.96 30.80
CA ILE A 435 -84.90 -2.04 30.72
C ILE A 435 -84.94 -2.86 32.01
N VAL A 436 -85.22 -4.15 31.90
CA VAL A 436 -85.39 -5.04 33.05
C VAL A 436 -84.05 -5.68 33.40
N VAL A 437 -83.51 -5.33 34.58
CA VAL A 437 -82.35 -6.01 35.15
C VAL A 437 -82.81 -7.30 35.82
N ILE A 438 -82.25 -8.43 35.39
CA ILE A 438 -82.60 -9.76 35.89
C ILE A 438 -81.40 -10.34 36.62
N LYS A 439 -81.64 -10.73 37.88
CA LYS A 439 -80.66 -11.47 38.69
C LYS A 439 -80.53 -12.90 38.14
N ARG A 440 -79.30 -13.35 37.92
CA ARG A 440 -79.00 -14.70 37.47
C ARG A 440 -78.16 -15.44 38.49
#